data_AF-A0A1Y5TRU6-F1
#
_entry.id   AF-A0A1Y5TRU6-F1
#
_cell.length_a   1.000
_cell.length_b   1.000
_cell.length_c   1.000
_cell.angle_alpha   90.00
_cell.angle_beta   90.00
_cell.angle_gamma   90.00
#
_symmetry.space_group_name_H-M   'P 1'
#
loop_
_entity.id
_entity.type
_entity.pdbx_description
1 polymer ?
#
loop_
_entity_poly.entity_id
_entity_poly.type
_entity_poly.pdbx_seq_one_letter_code
_entity_poly.pdbx_strand_id
1 'polypeptide(L)'
;MNWLLTAVLCVILVELVIRLPFVAATAGIRRSGGRALHVVRAAGISDHWKEKAMAAYARATFLSSMKLAGLLIAVLAVAYLMVLAFEQGLPGFQDFILGWLGLVFSALFASAYAALRWRVLRGRV
;
A
#
# COMPACT_ATOMS: atom_id res chain seq x y z
N MET A 1 20.83 18.41 7.81
CA MET A 1 19.90 17.74 8.73
C MET A 1 18.73 17.06 7.99
N ASN A 2 18.16 17.70 6.97
CA ASN A 2 17.00 17.19 6.21
C ASN A 2 17.23 15.79 5.60
N TRP A 3 18.42 15.49 5.08
CA TRP A 3 18.78 14.17 4.56
C TRP A 3 18.58 13.03 5.57
N LEU A 4 18.96 13.26 6.83
CA LEU A 4 18.84 12.26 7.89
C LEU A 4 17.37 12.05 8.27
N LEU A 5 16.58 13.13 8.37
CA LEU A 5 15.14 13.04 8.62
C LEU A 5 14.41 12.32 7.48
N THR A 6 14.79 12.59 6.22
CA THR A 6 14.25 11.85 5.07
C THR A 6 14.60 10.37 5.14
N ALA A 7 15.83 10.01 5.53
CA ALA A 7 16.21 8.61 5.73
C ALA A 7 15.36 7.94 6.84
N VAL A 8 15.16 8.61 7.97
CA VAL A 8 14.30 8.12 9.07
C VAL A 8 12.85 7.95 8.61
N LEU A 9 12.30 8.93 7.91
CA LEU A 9 10.97 8.85 7.33
C LEU A 9 10.83 7.65 6.39
N CYS A 10 11.79 7.45 5.49
CA CYS A 10 11.82 6.32 4.57
C CYS A 10 11.84 4.98 5.31
N VAL A 11 12.69 4.83 6.34
CA VAL A 11 12.74 3.59 7.13
C VAL A 11 11.38 3.29 7.78
N ILE A 12 10.76 4.29 8.40
CA ILE A 12 9.49 4.12 9.10
C ILE A 12 8.37 3.78 8.11
N LEU A 13 8.27 4.49 6.99
CA LEU A 13 7.24 4.22 5.98
C LEU A 13 7.41 2.86 5.33
N VAL A 14 8.65 2.45 4.99
CA VAL A 14 8.91 1.11 4.44
C VAL A 14 8.55 0.03 5.45
N GLU A 15 8.95 0.19 6.71
CA GLU A 15 8.65 -0.79 7.76
C GLU A 15 7.14 -0.88 8.03
N LEU A 16 6.42 0.25 8.01
CA LEU A 16 4.98 0.30 8.10
C LEU A 16 4.31 -0.45 6.94
N VAL A 17 4.72 -0.18 5.70
CA VAL A 17 4.18 -0.84 4.51
C VAL A 17 4.42 -2.35 4.53
N ILE A 18 5.60 -2.80 4.97
CA ILE A 18 5.93 -4.23 5.07
C ILE A 18 5.08 -4.94 6.13
N ARG A 19 4.78 -4.27 7.24
CA ARG A 19 3.96 -4.86 8.34
C ARG A 19 2.47 -4.86 8.04
N LEU A 20 1.99 -3.92 7.24
CA LEU A 20 0.59 -3.83 6.87
C LEU A 20 0.19 -4.93 5.85
N PRO A 21 -1.04 -5.49 5.95
CA PRO A 21 -1.47 -6.62 5.15
C PRO A 21 -1.91 -6.24 3.72
N PHE A 22 -1.08 -5.45 3.00
CA PHE A 22 -1.36 -5.02 1.62
C PHE A 22 -1.57 -6.21 0.67
N VAL A 23 -0.75 -7.26 0.79
CA VAL A 23 -0.86 -8.48 -0.02
C VAL A 23 -2.19 -9.19 0.20
N ALA A 24 -2.67 -9.26 1.45
CA ALA A 24 -3.94 -9.90 1.76
C ALA A 24 -5.13 -9.10 1.20
N ALA A 25 -5.06 -7.76 1.25
CA ALA A 25 -6.09 -6.89 0.70
C ALA A 25 -6.20 -7.03 -0.83
N THR A 26 -5.07 -7.02 -1.55
CA THR A 26 -5.05 -7.21 -3.01
C THR A 26 -5.44 -8.62 -3.43
N ALA A 27 -5.06 -9.65 -2.66
CA ALA A 27 -5.48 -11.02 -2.89
C ALA A 27 -7.01 -11.20 -2.80
N GLY A 28 -7.68 -10.47 -1.91
CA GLY A 28 -9.15 -10.47 -1.79
C GLY A 28 -9.86 -9.96 -3.05
N ILE A 29 -9.33 -8.88 -3.63
CA ILE A 29 -9.80 -8.33 -4.92
C ILE A 29 -9.62 -9.36 -6.02
N ARG A 30 -8.40 -9.91 -6.16
CA ARG A 30 -8.07 -10.91 -7.19
C ARG A 30 -8.95 -12.16 -7.09
N ARG A 31 -9.21 -12.65 -5.87
CA ARG A 31 -10.05 -13.84 -5.63
C ARG A 31 -11.50 -13.59 -6.04
N SER A 32 -12.05 -12.43 -5.69
CA SER A 32 -13.43 -12.08 -6.01
C SER A 32 -13.61 -11.86 -7.51
N GLY A 33 -12.67 -11.14 -8.14
CA GLY A 33 -12.67 -10.93 -9.59
C GLY A 33 -12.51 -12.22 -10.40
N GLY A 34 -11.61 -13.12 -9.98
CA GLY A 34 -11.42 -14.41 -10.64
C GLY A 34 -12.68 -15.30 -10.56
N ARG A 35 -13.35 -15.32 -9.40
CA ARG A 35 -14.63 -16.03 -9.24
C ARG A 35 -15.75 -15.42 -10.06
N ALA A 36 -15.81 -14.09 -10.11
CA ALA A 36 -16.79 -13.38 -10.92
C ALA A 36 -16.64 -13.75 -12.41
N LEU A 37 -15.40 -13.70 -12.93
CA LEU A 37 -15.12 -14.06 -14.31
C LEU A 37 -15.45 -15.53 -14.62
N HIS A 38 -15.18 -16.43 -13.69
CA HIS A 38 -15.53 -17.85 -13.84
C HIS A 38 -17.05 -18.05 -13.93
N VAL A 39 -17.83 -17.44 -13.03
CA VAL A 39 -19.30 -17.57 -13.02
C VAL A 39 -19.94 -16.97 -14.26
N VAL A 40 -19.46 -15.83 -14.76
CA VAL A 40 -19.97 -15.22 -16.00
C VAL A 40 -19.73 -16.13 -17.21
N ARG A 41 -18.59 -16.80 -17.27
CA ARG A 41 -18.21 -17.70 -18.38
C ARG A 41 -18.85 -19.09 -18.30
N ALA A 42 -19.40 -19.47 -17.16
CA ALA A 42 -19.96 -20.81 -16.97
C ALA A 42 -21.30 -20.95 -17.72
N ALA A 43 -21.33 -21.84 -18.71
CA ALA A 43 -22.53 -22.14 -19.50
C ALA A 43 -23.62 -22.86 -18.68
N GLY A 44 -23.24 -23.60 -17.64
CA GLY A 44 -24.16 -24.40 -16.83
C GLY A 44 -24.85 -23.65 -15.67
N ILE A 45 -24.61 -22.35 -15.52
CA ILE A 45 -25.22 -21.53 -14.45
C ILE A 45 -26.36 -20.71 -15.05
N SER A 46 -27.56 -20.81 -14.47
CA SER A 46 -28.68 -19.99 -14.92
C SER A 46 -28.45 -18.51 -14.61
N ASP A 47 -29.05 -17.63 -15.41
CA ASP A 47 -28.83 -16.19 -15.28
C ASP A 47 -29.27 -15.64 -13.90
N HIS A 48 -30.34 -16.20 -13.32
CA HIS A 48 -30.75 -15.85 -11.96
C HIS A 48 -29.64 -16.10 -10.92
N TRP A 49 -28.92 -17.23 -11.02
CA TRP A 49 -27.80 -17.52 -10.13
C TRP A 49 -26.58 -16.65 -10.44
N LYS A 50 -26.36 -16.28 -11.71
CA LYS A 50 -25.30 -15.34 -12.09
C LYS A 50 -25.52 -13.97 -11.48
N GLU A 51 -26.73 -13.41 -11.55
CA GLU A 51 -27.04 -12.11 -10.96
C GLU A 51 -26.79 -12.09 -9.45
N LYS A 52 -27.30 -13.10 -8.73
CA LYS A 52 -27.11 -13.22 -7.29
C LYS A 52 -25.62 -13.39 -6.91
N ALA A 53 -24.88 -14.20 -7.66
CA ALA A 53 -23.45 -14.38 -7.45
C ALA A 53 -22.64 -13.12 -7.78
N MET A 54 -22.97 -12.40 -8.86
CA MET A 54 -22.31 -11.14 -9.23
C MET A 54 -22.49 -10.07 -8.16
N ALA A 55 -23.70 -9.93 -7.61
CA ALA A 55 -23.95 -9.00 -6.50
C ALA A 55 -23.07 -9.32 -5.27
N ALA A 56 -22.94 -10.61 -4.92
CA ALA A 56 -22.09 -11.04 -3.83
C ALA A 56 -20.60 -10.75 -4.10
N TYR A 57 -20.10 -11.00 -5.33
CA TYR A 57 -18.71 -10.70 -5.69
C TYR A 57 -18.43 -9.21 -5.80
N ALA A 58 -19.39 -8.40 -6.24
CA ALA A 58 -19.28 -6.95 -6.24
C ALA A 58 -19.09 -6.43 -4.81
N ARG A 59 -19.90 -6.89 -3.86
CA ARG A 59 -19.74 -6.56 -2.43
C ARG A 59 -18.38 -7.01 -1.87
N ALA A 60 -17.95 -8.24 -2.17
CA ALA A 60 -16.66 -8.75 -1.71
C ALA A 60 -15.48 -7.95 -2.28
N THR A 61 -15.57 -7.55 -3.54
CA THR A 61 -14.59 -6.69 -4.21
C THR A 61 -14.58 -5.30 -3.59
N PHE A 62 -15.75 -4.70 -3.36
CA PHE A 62 -15.88 -3.39 -2.72
C PHE A 62 -15.25 -3.38 -1.32
N LEU A 63 -15.54 -4.36 -0.48
CA LEU A 63 -14.95 -4.46 0.86
C LEU A 63 -13.43 -4.64 0.82
N SER A 64 -12.91 -5.42 -0.13
CA SER A 64 -11.48 -5.61 -0.32
C SER A 64 -10.79 -4.33 -0.80
N SER A 65 -11.41 -3.60 -1.73
CA SER A 65 -10.95 -2.30 -2.20
C SER A 65 -11.00 -1.25 -1.10
N MET A 66 -12.06 -1.22 -0.29
CA MET A 66 -12.17 -0.32 0.86
C MET A 66 -11.09 -0.59 1.90
N LYS A 67 -10.78 -1.87 2.18
CA LYS A 67 -9.66 -2.25 3.03
C LYS A 67 -8.33 -1.76 2.46
N LEU A 68 -8.10 -1.94 1.15
CA LEU A 68 -6.88 -1.45 0.50
C LEU A 68 -6.76 0.08 0.60
N ALA A 69 -7.86 0.80 0.33
CA ALA A 69 -7.92 2.25 0.48
C ALA A 69 -7.62 2.69 1.92
N GLY A 70 -8.20 2.02 2.92
CA GLY A 70 -7.92 2.29 4.34
C GLY A 70 -6.45 2.09 4.71
N LEU A 71 -5.79 1.05 4.17
CA LEU A 71 -4.35 0.83 4.37
C LEU A 71 -3.51 1.94 3.73
N LEU A 72 -3.86 2.39 2.52
CA LEU A 72 -3.18 3.51 1.86
C LEU A 72 -3.35 4.82 2.65
N ILE A 73 -4.58 5.11 3.10
CA ILE A 73 -4.86 6.28 3.95
C ILE A 73 -4.05 6.22 5.23
N ALA A 74 -3.94 5.05 5.88
CA ALA A 74 -3.14 4.91 7.09
C ALA A 74 -1.66 5.24 6.85
N VAL A 75 -1.07 4.75 5.75
CA VAL A 75 0.32 5.06 5.38
C VAL A 75 0.49 6.55 5.09
N LEU A 76 -0.42 7.14 4.31
CA LEU A 76 -0.38 8.57 3.99
C LEU A 76 -0.57 9.46 5.23
N ALA A 77 -1.46 9.07 6.14
CA ALA A 77 -1.69 9.77 7.40
C ALA A 77 -0.42 9.76 8.27
N VAL A 78 0.25 8.61 8.40
CA VAL A 78 1.53 8.54 9.11
C VAL A 78 2.58 9.41 8.43
N ALA A 79 2.72 9.32 7.10
CA ALA A 79 3.66 10.16 6.36
C ALA A 79 3.40 11.66 6.60
N TYR A 80 2.15 12.09 6.49
CA TYR A 80 1.74 13.47 6.72
C TYR A 80 2.03 13.94 8.16
N LEU A 81 1.65 13.14 9.16
CA LEU A 81 1.92 13.45 10.57
C LEU A 81 3.42 13.56 10.85
N MET A 82 4.24 12.70 10.25
CA MET A 82 5.69 12.77 10.40
C MET A 82 6.28 14.02 9.75
N VAL A 83 5.82 14.40 8.55
CA VAL A 83 6.26 15.64 7.89
C VAL A 83 5.92 16.86 8.76
N LEU A 84 4.69 16.92 9.29
CA LEU A 84 4.30 18.00 10.21
C LEU A 84 5.17 18.04 11.47
N ALA A 85 5.46 16.88 12.07
CA ALA A 85 6.31 16.81 13.25
C ALA A 85 7.76 17.26 12.96
N PHE A 86 8.28 16.91 11.80
CA PHE A 86 9.63 17.30 11.38
C PHE A 86 9.74 18.79 11.03
N GLU A 87 8.69 19.37 10.45
CA GLU A 87 8.63 20.79 10.14
C GLU A 87 8.68 21.67 11.41
N GLN A 88 8.09 21.21 12.52
CA GLN A 88 8.18 21.91 13.81
C GLN A 88 9.61 21.96 14.36
N GLY A 89 10.42 20.93 14.12
CA GLY A 89 11.81 20.86 14.57
C GLY A 89 12.78 21.56 13.63
N LEU A 90 12.55 21.46 12.32
CA LEU A 90 13.41 21.97 11.25
C LEU A 90 12.57 22.63 10.16
N PRO A 91 12.43 23.96 10.20
CA PRO A 91 11.71 24.72 9.18
C PRO A 91 12.34 24.51 7.81
N GLY A 92 11.51 24.31 6.77
CA GLY A 92 11.93 24.05 5.39
C GLY A 92 12.17 22.58 5.07
N PHE A 93 11.79 21.65 5.95
CA PHE A 93 11.84 20.22 5.66
C PHE A 93 10.82 19.83 4.59
N GLN A 94 9.61 20.42 4.65
CA GLN A 94 8.56 20.21 3.67
C GLN A 94 8.99 20.63 2.25
N ASP A 95 9.60 21.81 2.12
CA ASP A 95 10.11 22.29 0.83
C ASP A 95 11.23 21.39 0.30
N PHE A 96 12.09 20.90 1.19
CA PHE A 96 13.15 19.96 0.82
C PHE A 96 12.60 18.63 0.30
N ILE A 97 11.62 18.03 1.00
CA ILE A 97 11.12 16.70 0.63
C ILE A 97 10.26 16.72 -0.64
N LEU A 98 9.56 17.83 -0.90
CA LEU A 98 8.82 18.05 -2.14
C LEU A 98 9.73 18.49 -3.30
N GLY A 99 10.93 18.96 -2.99
CA GLY A 99 11.94 19.31 -3.97
C GLY A 99 12.50 18.08 -4.72
N TRP A 100 13.02 18.31 -5.92
CA TRP A 100 13.56 17.25 -6.78
C TRP A 100 14.65 16.41 -6.10
N LEU A 101 15.54 17.06 -5.35
CA LEU A 101 16.61 16.38 -4.61
C LEU A 101 16.06 15.45 -3.53
N GLY A 102 15.04 15.90 -2.77
CA GLY A 102 14.39 15.09 -1.74
C GLY A 102 13.64 13.90 -2.33
N LEU A 103 12.94 14.09 -3.45
CA LEU A 103 12.25 13.01 -4.16
C LEU A 103 13.21 11.95 -4.70
N VAL A 104 14.29 12.35 -5.37
CA VAL A 104 15.30 11.39 -5.88
C VAL A 104 15.96 10.63 -4.73
N PHE A 105 16.36 11.33 -3.67
CA PHE A 105 16.99 10.71 -2.52
C PHE A 105 16.06 9.75 -1.79
N SER A 106 14.83 10.17 -1.50
CA SER A 106 13.84 9.32 -0.84
C SER A 106 13.49 8.09 -1.68
N ALA A 107 13.35 8.22 -3.00
CA ALA A 107 13.12 7.10 -3.90
C ALA A 107 14.27 6.10 -3.88
N LEU A 108 15.52 6.56 -4.00
CA LEU A 108 16.70 5.69 -3.96
C LEU A 108 16.88 5.02 -2.60
N PHE A 109 16.76 5.79 -1.52
CA PHE A 109 16.97 5.29 -0.16
C PHE A 109 15.87 4.30 0.27
N ALA A 110 14.60 4.61 0.01
CA ALA A 110 13.50 3.71 0.31
C ALA A 110 13.63 2.40 -0.49
N SER A 111 14.01 2.47 -1.77
CA SER A 111 14.24 1.29 -2.61
C SER A 111 15.38 0.44 -2.09
N ALA A 112 16.52 1.05 -1.74
CA ALA A 112 17.67 0.35 -1.18
C ALA A 112 17.35 -0.32 0.16
N TYR A 113 16.67 0.40 1.06
CA TYR A 113 16.27 -0.13 2.37
C TYR A 113 15.25 -1.26 2.24
N ALA A 114 14.24 -1.13 1.36
CA ALA A 114 13.29 -2.19 1.08
C ALA A 114 13.97 -3.45 0.52
N ALA A 115 14.91 -3.29 -0.42
CA ALA A 115 15.68 -4.39 -0.97
C ALA A 115 16.53 -5.10 0.10
N LEU A 116 17.19 -4.34 0.97
CA LEU A 116 17.95 -4.87 2.11
C LEU A 116 17.03 -5.66 3.06
N ARG A 117 15.88 -5.07 3.42
CA ARG A 117 14.91 -5.71 4.31
C ARG A 117 14.37 -7.00 3.73
N TRP A 118 14.08 -7.05 2.43
CA TRP A 118 13.67 -8.27 1.74
C TRP A 118 14.75 -9.34 1.68
N ARG A 119 16.03 -8.98 1.56
CA ARG A 119 17.13 -9.95 1.65
C ARG A 119 17.23 -10.55 3.05
N VAL A 120 17.12 -9.72 4.09
CA VAL A 120 17.14 -10.18 5.49
C VAL A 120 15.95 -11.09 5.82
N LEU A 121 14.75 -10.75 5.33
CA LEU A 121 13.56 -11.59 5.53
C LEU A 121 13.65 -12.92 4.76
N ARG A 122 14.24 -12.94 3.56
CA ARG A 122 14.46 -14.19 2.79
C ARG A 122 15.54 -15.09 3.39
N GLY A 123 16.56 -14.54 4.06
CA GLY A 123 17.59 -15.34 4.73
C GLY A 123 17.18 -15.97 6.06
N ARG A 124 15.93 -15.76 6.52
CA ARG A 124 15.35 -16.39 7.72
C ARG A 124 14.35 -17.50 7.41
N VAL A 125 14.17 -17.84 6.13
CA VAL A 125 13.36 -18.97 5.65
C VAL A 125 14.31 -20.07 5.19
#